data_AF-A0A4Y2KY57-F1
#
_entry.id   AF-A0A4Y2KY57-F1
#
_cell.length_a   1.000
_cell.length_b   1.000
_cell.length_c   1.000
_cell.angle_alpha   90.00
_cell.angle_beta   90.00
_cell.angle_gamma   90.00
#
_symmetry.space_group_name_H-M   'P 1'
#
loop_
_entity.id
_entity.type
_entity.pdbx_description
1 polymer ?
#
loop_
_entity_poly.entity_id
_entity_poly.type
_entity_poly.pdbx_seq_one_letter_code
_entity_poly.pdbx_strand_id
1 'polypeptide(L)'
;MRNFHFVNNENFDPSTHPCTKLWKIYDVIEHIRKKFCEIVSPEEQLTVDESLMLYKGRLSWKQYIPLKRSRFGIKFFMLCEAFSGYICDFLLYTGKGISLLPEYSSYPQSTAVVLHLLHRFLNRGFCVTVDNYYMSPSLADILVQKKTDIYGTLCSNRKDLPPGFAKEKVENGQCIAYQRGKVMVLRGKWKDKKIVNMRSIFHATSSVSVHSGTTKETLKPKVIYDYNFTMSGVDRCDQEMSYYPSTRK
;
A
#
# COMPACT_ATOMS: atom_id res chain seq x y z
N MET A 1 29.20 -17.23 -0.43
CA MET A 1 29.73 -15.86 -0.28
C MET A 1 29.70 -15.51 1.22
N ARG A 2 30.83 -15.61 1.93
CA ARG A 2 30.87 -15.51 3.41
C ARG A 2 31.39 -14.16 3.94
N ASN A 3 32.24 -13.48 3.16
CA ASN A 3 32.97 -12.28 3.58
C ASN A 3 32.47 -11.01 2.85
N PHE A 4 31.20 -11.00 2.46
CA PHE A 4 30.62 -9.87 1.75
C PHE A 4 29.99 -8.91 2.76
N HIS A 5 30.55 -7.69 2.82
CA HIS A 5 30.18 -6.65 3.78
C HIS A 5 30.05 -5.32 3.04
N PHE A 6 29.10 -4.48 3.46
CA PHE A 6 28.89 -3.14 2.88
C PHE A 6 29.41 -2.00 3.75
N VAL A 7 29.75 -2.28 5.00
CA VAL A 7 30.15 -1.26 5.98
C VAL A 7 31.31 -1.77 6.83
N ASN A 8 32.12 -0.84 7.33
CA ASN A 8 33.11 -1.13 8.37
C ASN A 8 32.42 -1.14 9.75
N ASN A 9 32.56 -2.23 10.51
CA ASN A 9 31.96 -2.38 11.83
C ASN A 9 32.52 -1.38 12.86
N GLU A 10 33.75 -0.90 12.68
CA GLU A 10 34.41 0.04 13.60
C GLU A 10 33.78 1.44 13.55
N ASN A 11 33.08 1.76 12.45
CA ASN A 11 32.46 3.07 12.24
C ASN A 11 31.00 3.13 12.72
N PHE A 12 30.47 2.04 13.30
CA PHE A 12 29.07 2.00 13.70
C PHE A 12 28.85 2.65 15.06
N ASP A 13 28.17 3.79 15.05
CA ASP A 13 27.66 4.45 16.25
C ASP A 13 26.13 4.32 16.33
N PRO A 14 25.59 3.52 17.27
CA PRO A 14 24.15 3.36 17.44
C PRO A 14 23.40 4.66 17.80
N SER A 15 24.08 5.63 18.39
CA SER A 15 23.46 6.86 18.89
C SER A 15 23.13 7.86 17.77
N THR A 16 23.90 7.83 16.69
CA THR A 16 23.76 8.74 15.54
C THR A 16 23.13 8.07 14.32
N HIS A 17 23.10 6.73 14.27
CA HIS A 17 22.66 6.01 13.09
C HIS A 17 21.12 6.06 12.88
N PRO A 18 20.62 6.40 11.68
CA PRO A 18 19.17 6.57 11.41
C PRO A 18 18.32 5.32 11.62
N CYS A 19 18.89 4.13 11.37
CA CYS A 19 18.23 2.85 11.63
C CYS A 19 19.21 1.78 12.12
N THR A 20 19.37 1.64 13.43
CA THR A 20 20.31 0.68 14.06
C THR A 20 20.06 -0.78 13.73
N LYS A 21 18.87 -1.15 13.22
CA LYS A 21 18.58 -2.53 12.77
C LYS A 21 19.01 -2.82 11.34
N LEU A 22 19.21 -1.79 10.53
CA LEU A 22 19.57 -1.89 9.12
C LEU A 22 20.99 -1.41 8.83
N TRP A 23 21.74 -0.95 9.84
CA TRP A 23 23.05 -0.31 9.67
C TRP A 23 24.01 -1.01 8.71
N LYS A 24 24.02 -2.35 8.69
CA LYS A 24 24.89 -3.13 7.79
C LYS A 24 24.57 -3.00 6.31
N ILE A 25 23.36 -2.55 5.97
CA ILE A 25 22.83 -2.47 4.61
C ILE A 25 22.15 -1.12 4.34
N TYR A 26 22.21 -0.17 5.29
CA TYR A 26 21.42 1.06 5.25
C TYR A 26 21.80 1.91 4.04
N ASP A 27 23.09 2.16 3.84
CA ASP A 27 23.55 2.98 2.70
C ASP A 27 23.22 2.35 1.35
N VAL A 28 23.25 1.02 1.26
CA VAL A 28 22.87 0.28 0.04
C VAL A 28 21.38 0.43 -0.22
N ILE A 29 20.54 0.28 0.81
CA ILE A 29 19.09 0.47 0.69
C ILE A 29 18.78 1.90 0.25
N GLU A 30 19.34 2.90 0.92
CA GLU A 30 19.09 4.31 0.60
C GLU A 30 19.59 4.66 -0.81
N HIS A 31 20.73 4.11 -1.24
CA HIS A 31 21.21 4.26 -2.61
C HIS A 31 20.23 3.67 -3.63
N ILE A 32 19.75 2.44 -3.41
CA ILE A 32 18.78 1.78 -4.31
C ILE A 32 17.47 2.57 -4.36
N ARG A 33 16.91 2.95 -3.22
CA ARG A 33 15.68 3.75 -3.12
C ARG A 33 15.81 5.07 -3.88
N LYS A 34 16.93 5.77 -3.68
CA LYS A 34 17.23 7.01 -4.40
C LYS A 34 17.27 6.78 -5.91
N LYS A 35 17.91 5.70 -6.37
CA LYS A 35 18.02 5.36 -7.79
C LYS A 35 16.68 5.00 -8.42
N PHE A 36 15.83 4.24 -7.73
CA PHE A 36 14.50 3.91 -8.24
C PHE A 36 13.67 5.16 -8.55
N CYS A 37 13.74 6.17 -7.68
CA CYS A 37 13.03 7.42 -7.92
C CYS A 37 13.69 8.32 -8.98
N GLU A 38 15.00 8.19 -9.23
CA GLU A 38 15.73 9.01 -10.22
C GLU A 38 15.61 8.49 -11.65
N ILE A 39 15.54 7.18 -11.83
CA ILE A 39 15.70 6.55 -13.16
C ILE A 39 14.38 6.51 -13.92
N VAL A 40 13.27 6.26 -13.23
CA VAL A 40 11.95 6.12 -13.85
C VAL A 40 10.99 7.09 -13.21
N SER A 41 10.31 7.89 -14.03
CA SER A 41 9.15 8.66 -13.61
C SER A 41 7.92 7.78 -13.79
N PRO A 42 7.19 7.43 -12.72
CA PRO A 42 5.99 6.62 -12.83
C PRO A 42 4.84 7.45 -13.43
N GLU A 43 3.85 6.72 -13.96
CA GLU A 43 2.56 7.30 -14.33
C GLU A 43 1.74 7.70 -13.09
N GLU A 44 0.61 8.38 -13.31
CA GLU A 44 -0.21 8.99 -12.26
C GLU A 44 -0.70 8.00 -11.19
N GLN A 45 -0.91 6.73 -11.55
CA GLN A 45 -1.51 5.72 -10.69
C GLN A 45 -0.44 4.95 -9.92
N LEU A 46 -0.47 5.08 -8.60
CA LEU A 46 0.42 4.40 -7.67
C LEU A 46 -0.36 3.43 -6.78
N THR A 47 0.32 2.44 -6.22
CA THR A 47 -0.25 1.50 -5.24
C THR A 47 0.69 1.30 -4.06
N VAL A 48 0.12 1.22 -2.86
CA VAL A 48 0.84 0.85 -1.63
C VAL A 48 0.29 -0.45 -1.08
N ASP A 49 1.19 -1.42 -0.90
CA ASP A 49 0.90 -2.72 -0.31
C ASP A 49 2.19 -3.33 0.29
N GLU A 50 2.09 -4.54 0.82
CA GLU A 50 3.20 -5.25 1.45
C GLU A 50 3.70 -6.44 0.65
N SER A 51 5.03 -6.50 0.53
CA SER A 51 5.75 -7.68 0.06
C SER A 51 6.45 -8.39 1.21
N LEU A 52 6.64 -9.71 1.07
CA LEU A 52 7.27 -10.55 2.07
C LEU A 52 8.34 -11.44 1.43
N MET A 53 9.60 -11.00 1.56
CA MET A 53 10.75 -11.75 1.07
C MET A 53 11.06 -12.92 2.01
N LEU A 54 11.08 -14.13 1.47
CA LEU A 54 11.36 -15.35 2.24
C LEU A 54 12.70 -15.27 2.96
N TYR A 55 12.68 -15.40 4.29
CA TYR A 55 13.90 -15.47 5.10
C TYR A 55 13.67 -16.37 6.31
N LYS A 56 14.46 -17.43 6.42
CA LYS A 56 14.32 -18.43 7.50
C LYS A 56 15.38 -18.31 8.61
N GLY A 57 16.39 -17.46 8.42
CA GLY A 57 17.46 -17.26 9.40
C GLY A 57 17.01 -16.57 10.70
N ARG A 58 17.98 -16.37 11.60
CA ARG A 58 17.79 -15.62 12.85
C ARG A 58 17.87 -14.12 12.55
N LEU A 59 16.73 -13.45 12.68
CA LEU A 59 16.60 -12.01 12.52
C LEU A 59 15.51 -11.52 13.45
N SER A 60 15.82 -10.52 14.28
CA SER A 60 14.93 -10.05 15.36
C SER A 60 13.63 -9.41 14.87
N TRP A 61 13.61 -8.95 13.62
CA TRP A 61 12.47 -8.27 13.00
C TRP A 61 11.81 -9.06 11.86
N LYS A 62 12.14 -10.36 11.74
CA LYS A 62 11.43 -11.29 10.84
C LYS A 62 9.93 -11.34 11.18
N GLN A 63 9.09 -11.28 10.15
CA GLN A 63 7.64 -11.32 10.28
C GLN A 63 7.07 -12.69 9.95
N TYR A 64 5.94 -12.99 10.57
CA TYR A 64 5.08 -14.12 10.24
C TYR A 64 3.74 -13.59 9.69
N ILE A 65 3.44 -13.89 8.43
CA ILE A 65 2.19 -13.49 7.76
C ILE A 65 1.54 -14.76 7.20
N PRO A 66 0.52 -15.33 7.89
CA PRO A 66 -0.07 -16.62 7.53
C PRO A 66 -0.60 -16.71 6.10
N LEU A 67 -1.15 -15.60 5.59
CA LEU A 67 -1.82 -15.52 4.30
C LEU A 67 -0.87 -15.38 3.10
N LYS A 68 0.40 -15.01 3.32
CA LYS A 68 1.40 -14.89 2.24
C LYS A 68 2.07 -16.25 2.02
N ARG A 69 2.45 -16.53 0.76
CA ARG A 69 3.12 -17.80 0.36
C ARG A 69 4.37 -18.06 1.20
N SER A 70 5.21 -17.05 1.35
CA SER A 70 6.39 -17.05 2.22
C SER A 70 5.99 -16.71 3.64
N ARG A 71 5.38 -17.65 4.39
CA ARG A 71 4.83 -17.36 5.73
C ARG A 71 5.77 -16.64 6.69
N PHE A 72 7.09 -16.86 6.57
CA PHE A 72 8.12 -16.19 7.35
C PHE A 72 9.07 -15.41 6.45
N GLY A 73 9.34 -14.15 6.78
CA GLY A 73 10.19 -13.33 5.93
C GLY A 73 10.49 -11.93 6.43
N ILE A 74 11.19 -11.18 5.59
CA ILE A 74 11.44 -9.75 5.74
C ILE A 74 10.29 -9.02 5.05
N LYS A 75 9.52 -8.25 5.83
CA LYS A 75 8.37 -7.50 5.35
C LYS A 75 8.82 -6.15 4.80
N PHE A 76 8.38 -5.84 3.59
CA PHE A 76 8.53 -4.55 2.92
C PHE A 76 7.16 -3.88 2.83
N PHE A 77 7.10 -2.59 3.11
CA PHE A 77 6.07 -1.71 2.58
C PHE A 77 6.57 -1.18 1.24
N MET A 78 5.78 -1.31 0.17
CA MET A 78 6.22 -0.91 -1.16
C MET A 78 5.25 0.10 -1.76
N LEU A 79 5.81 1.06 -2.47
CA LEU A 79 5.10 1.94 -3.38
C LEU A 79 5.47 1.53 -4.80
N CYS A 80 4.50 1.06 -5.56
CA CYS A 80 4.70 0.69 -6.95
C CYS A 80 3.86 1.57 -7.88
N GLU A 81 4.33 1.73 -9.11
CA GLU A 81 3.45 2.16 -10.19
C GLU A 81 2.45 1.03 -10.49
N ALA A 82 1.18 1.40 -10.60
CA ALA A 82 0.05 0.48 -10.50
C ALA A 82 0.00 -0.56 -11.64
N PHE A 83 0.42 -0.20 -12.86
CA PHE A 83 0.27 -1.04 -14.06
C PHE A 83 1.52 -1.85 -14.39
N SER A 84 2.71 -1.26 -14.34
CA SER A 84 3.99 -1.92 -14.58
C SER A 84 4.47 -2.72 -13.38
N GLY A 85 4.07 -2.36 -12.17
CA GLY A 85 4.63 -2.92 -10.93
C GLY A 85 6.03 -2.40 -10.61
N TYR A 86 6.49 -1.34 -11.29
CA TYR A 86 7.77 -0.70 -10.99
C TYR A 86 7.81 -0.18 -9.55
N ILE A 87 8.84 -0.58 -8.80
CA ILE A 87 9.03 -0.12 -7.41
C ILE A 87 9.52 1.33 -7.44
N CYS A 88 8.68 2.26 -7.01
CA CYS A 88 9.00 3.67 -6.90
C CYS A 88 9.76 3.97 -5.60
N ASP A 89 9.32 3.37 -4.50
CA ASP A 89 9.98 3.44 -3.20
C ASP A 89 9.57 2.22 -2.34
N PHE A 90 10.34 1.94 -1.28
CA PHE A 90 10.01 0.90 -0.33
C PHE A 90 10.58 1.22 1.06
N LEU A 91 9.99 0.60 2.09
CA LEU A 91 10.41 0.74 3.47
C LEU A 91 10.44 -0.65 4.14
N LEU A 92 11.56 -0.99 4.77
CA LEU A 92 11.67 -2.25 5.51
C LEU A 92 11.00 -2.13 6.87
N TYR A 93 10.15 -3.10 7.20
CA TYR A 93 9.58 -3.20 8.54
C TYR A 93 10.58 -3.83 9.50
N THR A 94 11.10 -3.04 10.43
CA THR A 94 12.08 -3.46 11.45
C THR A 94 11.45 -3.66 12.83
N GLY A 95 10.12 -3.68 12.94
CA GLY A 95 9.42 -3.69 14.24
C GLY A 95 9.38 -2.31 14.89
N LYS A 96 9.52 -2.26 16.23
CA LYS A 96 9.75 -1.00 16.96
C LYS A 96 11.11 -0.42 16.50
N GLY A 97 11.10 0.76 15.89
CA GLY A 97 12.30 1.38 15.28
C GLY A 97 12.33 1.38 13.74
N ILE A 98 11.16 1.33 13.09
CA ILE A 98 11.05 1.61 11.66
C ILE A 98 11.54 3.03 11.38
N SER A 99 12.36 3.19 10.34
CA SER A 99 12.97 4.48 9.98
C SER A 99 11.98 5.29 9.14
N LEU A 100 11.08 6.01 9.83
CA LEU A 100 10.13 6.92 9.21
C LEU A 100 10.70 8.34 9.19
N LEU A 101 10.14 9.17 8.31
CA LEU A 101 10.49 10.59 8.29
C LEU A 101 9.97 11.25 9.58
N PRO A 102 10.76 12.08 10.27
CA PRO A 102 10.37 12.67 11.55
C PRO A 102 9.02 13.38 11.54
N GLU A 103 8.68 14.04 10.42
CA GLU A 103 7.41 14.75 10.22
C GLU A 103 6.17 13.83 10.23
N TYR A 104 6.34 12.53 10.02
CA TYR A 104 5.24 11.56 10.02
C TYR A 104 5.18 10.68 11.27
N SER A 105 6.16 10.81 12.17
CA SER A 105 6.31 9.95 13.36
C SER A 105 5.17 10.08 14.37
N SER A 106 4.42 11.19 14.35
CA SER A 106 3.26 11.41 15.22
C SER A 106 1.99 10.70 14.74
N TYR A 107 1.94 10.26 13.48
CA TYR A 107 0.77 9.58 12.93
C TYR A 107 0.76 8.09 13.30
N PRO A 108 -0.43 7.45 13.31
CA PRO A 108 -0.50 6.00 13.37
C PRO A 108 0.35 5.36 12.27
N GLN A 109 1.00 4.24 12.58
CA GLN A 109 1.99 3.62 11.69
C GLN A 109 1.48 3.42 10.25
N SER A 110 0.22 2.98 10.07
CA SER A 110 -0.33 2.76 8.73
C SER A 110 -0.43 4.06 7.91
N THR A 111 -0.80 5.18 8.54
CA THR A 111 -0.82 6.51 7.91
C THR A 111 0.61 7.02 7.67
N ALA A 112 1.50 6.86 8.66
CA ALA A 112 2.88 7.31 8.55
C ALA A 112 3.65 6.60 7.43
N VAL A 113 3.42 5.29 7.24
CA VAL A 113 4.03 4.51 6.15
C VAL A 113 3.60 5.04 4.77
N VAL A 114 2.31 5.27 4.56
CA VAL A 114 1.80 5.81 3.28
C VAL A 114 2.39 7.19 3.00
N LEU A 115 2.39 8.08 4.00
CA LEU A 115 2.96 9.42 3.84
C LEU A 115 4.47 9.39 3.61
N HIS A 116 5.20 8.50 4.27
CA HIS A 116 6.64 8.31 4.06
C HIS A 116 6.94 7.89 2.62
N LEU A 117 6.26 6.84 2.13
CA LEU A 117 6.46 6.33 0.78
C LEU A 117 6.06 7.36 -0.28
N LEU A 118 4.97 8.10 -0.05
CA LEU A 118 4.49 9.12 -0.97
C LEU A 118 5.24 10.44 -0.86
N HIS A 119 6.17 10.63 0.09
CA HIS A 119 6.75 11.94 0.40
C HIS A 119 7.21 12.73 -0.84
N ARG A 120 7.82 12.05 -1.83
CA ARG A 120 8.32 12.63 -3.09
C ARG A 120 7.24 12.84 -4.15
N PHE A 121 6.08 12.20 -4.00
CA PHE A 121 4.92 12.21 -4.89
C PHE A 121 3.78 13.11 -4.40
N LEU A 122 3.84 13.56 -3.13
CA LEU A 122 2.87 14.51 -2.59
C LEU A 122 2.90 15.83 -3.37
N ASN A 123 1.73 16.45 -3.53
CA ASN A 123 1.49 17.73 -4.21
C ASN A 123 1.76 17.74 -5.72
N ARG A 124 1.78 16.57 -6.36
CA ARG A 124 2.06 16.44 -7.79
C ARG A 124 0.90 15.87 -8.62
N GLY A 125 -0.26 15.66 -8.01
CA GLY A 125 -1.44 15.13 -8.70
C GLY A 125 -1.45 13.62 -8.92
N PHE A 126 -0.57 12.85 -8.27
CA PHE A 126 -0.66 11.39 -8.27
C PHE A 126 -1.91 10.90 -7.55
N CYS A 127 -2.33 9.69 -7.91
CA CYS A 127 -3.41 8.98 -7.28
C CYS A 127 -2.90 7.66 -6.68
N VAL A 128 -3.14 7.44 -5.39
CA VAL A 128 -2.70 6.23 -4.68
C VAL A 128 -3.85 5.28 -4.39
N THR A 129 -3.67 4.02 -4.75
CA THR A 129 -4.54 2.91 -4.36
C THR A 129 -3.96 2.20 -3.15
N VAL A 130 -4.78 1.95 -2.13
CA VAL A 130 -4.34 1.26 -0.91
C VAL A 130 -5.36 0.24 -0.44
N ASP A 131 -4.89 -0.72 0.35
CA ASP A 131 -5.75 -1.70 1.00
C ASP A 131 -6.49 -1.15 2.24
N ASN A 132 -7.24 -2.03 2.91
CA ASN A 132 -8.00 -1.68 4.11
C ASN A 132 -7.14 -1.41 5.36
N TYR A 133 -5.89 -1.88 5.40
CA TYR A 133 -4.97 -1.69 6.52
C TYR A 133 -4.51 -0.23 6.57
N TYR A 134 -4.21 0.35 5.42
CA TYR A 134 -3.81 1.76 5.28
C TYR A 134 -4.98 2.74 5.32
N MET A 135 -6.13 2.36 4.76
CA MET A 135 -7.25 3.28 4.55
C MET A 135 -7.84 3.81 5.87
N SER A 136 -7.62 5.10 6.15
CA SER A 136 -8.18 5.83 7.29
C SER A 136 -8.82 7.16 6.86
N PRO A 137 -9.85 7.66 7.58
CA PRO A 137 -10.46 8.95 7.26
C PRO A 137 -9.46 10.10 7.33
N SER A 138 -8.63 10.11 8.37
CA SER A 138 -7.56 11.09 8.57
C SER A 138 -6.54 11.09 7.44
N LEU A 139 -6.15 9.92 6.93
CA LEU A 139 -5.22 9.83 5.79
C LEU A 139 -5.84 10.46 4.54
N ALA A 140 -7.12 10.19 4.27
CA ALA A 140 -7.81 10.80 3.14
C ALA A 140 -7.84 12.34 3.26
N ASP A 141 -8.15 12.88 4.43
CA ASP A 141 -8.17 14.33 4.66
C ASP A 141 -6.77 14.96 4.47
N ILE A 142 -5.71 14.31 4.94
CA ILE A 142 -4.31 14.77 4.74
C ILE A 142 -3.95 14.79 3.26
N LEU A 143 -4.29 13.74 2.50
CA LEU A 143 -3.93 13.64 1.09
C LEU A 143 -4.71 14.64 0.21
N VAL A 144 -5.98 14.94 0.55
CA VAL A 144 -6.72 16.05 -0.06
C VAL A 144 -5.95 17.37 0.09
N GLN A 145 -5.43 17.67 1.28
CA GLN A 145 -4.65 18.89 1.53
C GLN A 145 -3.32 18.88 0.77
N LYS A 146 -2.74 17.70 0.55
CA LYS A 146 -1.49 17.51 -0.19
C LYS A 146 -1.69 17.32 -1.70
N LYS A 147 -2.85 17.68 -2.27
CA LYS A 147 -3.17 17.54 -3.71
C LYS A 147 -2.76 16.16 -4.27
N THR A 148 -3.08 15.11 -3.52
CA THR A 148 -2.83 13.71 -3.89
C THR A 148 -4.13 12.95 -3.71
N ASP A 149 -4.54 12.25 -4.76
CA ASP A 149 -5.77 11.48 -4.73
C ASP A 149 -5.56 10.12 -4.07
N ILE A 150 -6.59 9.60 -3.40
CA ILE A 150 -6.57 8.30 -2.74
C ILE A 150 -7.90 7.58 -2.88
N TYR A 151 -7.82 6.27 -3.10
CA TYR A 151 -8.96 5.38 -2.99
C TYR A 151 -8.51 3.97 -2.60
N GLY A 152 -9.46 3.18 -2.10
CA GLY A 152 -9.12 1.87 -1.57
C GLY A 152 -10.25 1.21 -0.84
N THR A 153 -10.02 -0.02 -0.40
CA THR A 153 -10.98 -0.75 0.43
C THR A 153 -10.97 -0.21 1.85
N LEU A 154 -12.09 -0.33 2.56
CA LEU A 154 -12.18 0.04 3.97
C LEU A 154 -12.88 -1.04 4.79
N CYS A 155 -12.46 -1.18 6.05
CA CYS A 155 -13.16 -2.05 7.00
C CYS A 155 -14.41 -1.34 7.55
N SER A 156 -15.55 -2.02 7.58
CA SER A 156 -16.83 -1.44 8.03
C SER A 156 -16.82 -1.00 9.50
N ASN A 157 -15.89 -1.51 10.29
CA ASN A 157 -15.75 -1.21 11.73
C ASN A 157 -14.76 -0.06 11.99
N ARG A 158 -14.31 0.66 10.94
CA ARG A 158 -13.46 1.83 11.11
C ARG A 158 -14.23 2.97 11.80
N LYS A 159 -13.51 3.75 12.59
CA LYS A 159 -14.02 5.00 13.18
C LYS A 159 -14.35 6.01 12.07
N ASP A 160 -15.22 6.97 12.40
CA ASP A 160 -15.64 8.08 11.54
C ASP A 160 -16.34 7.65 10.23
N LEU A 161 -17.03 6.52 10.27
CA LEU A 161 -18.02 6.14 9.27
C LEU A 161 -19.41 6.66 9.68
N PRO A 162 -20.31 6.90 8.70
CA PRO A 162 -21.68 7.31 8.99
C PRO A 162 -22.38 6.37 10.00
N PRO A 163 -23.22 6.89 10.91
CA PRO A 163 -23.96 6.06 11.85
C PRO A 163 -24.77 4.98 11.11
N GLY A 164 -24.63 3.73 11.50
CA GLY A 164 -25.36 2.63 10.87
C GLY A 164 -24.74 2.08 9.57
N PHE A 165 -23.70 2.70 9.01
CA PHE A 165 -23.07 2.26 7.75
C PHE A 165 -22.75 0.76 7.71
N ALA A 166 -22.20 0.22 8.80
CA ALA A 166 -21.86 -1.21 8.88
C ALA A 166 -23.08 -2.15 8.92
N LYS A 167 -24.24 -1.65 9.36
CA LYS A 167 -25.49 -2.40 9.57
C LYS A 167 -26.46 -2.27 8.39
N GLU A 168 -26.26 -1.30 7.51
CA GLU A 168 -27.08 -1.11 6.33
C GLU A 168 -27.04 -2.34 5.41
N LYS A 169 -28.24 -2.78 5.05
CA LYS A 169 -28.48 -3.87 4.11
C LYS A 169 -28.36 -3.31 2.70
N VAL A 170 -27.55 -3.98 1.88
CA VAL A 170 -27.38 -3.67 0.46
C VAL A 170 -27.78 -4.89 -0.34
N GLU A 171 -28.74 -4.73 -1.26
CA GLU A 171 -29.17 -5.80 -2.15
C GLU A 171 -28.14 -6.06 -3.26
N ASN A 172 -28.28 -7.19 -3.94
CA ASN A 172 -27.35 -7.52 -5.02
C ASN A 172 -27.57 -6.57 -6.21
N GLY A 173 -26.50 -5.98 -6.72
CA GLY A 173 -26.52 -4.95 -7.75
C GLY A 173 -26.66 -3.52 -7.22
N GLN A 174 -26.81 -3.32 -5.90
CA GLN A 174 -26.98 -1.99 -5.30
C GLN A 174 -25.71 -1.49 -4.62
N CYS A 175 -25.65 -0.17 -4.45
CA CYS A 175 -24.67 0.49 -3.60
C CYS A 175 -25.30 1.66 -2.85
N ILE A 176 -24.79 1.90 -1.64
CA ILE A 176 -25.11 3.07 -0.82
C ILE A 176 -23.83 3.89 -0.72
N ALA A 177 -23.92 5.19 -0.97
CA ALA A 177 -22.78 6.09 -0.88
C ALA A 177 -23.10 7.27 0.04
N TYR A 178 -22.11 7.65 0.85
CA TYR A 178 -22.13 8.84 1.68
C TYR A 178 -20.96 9.71 1.30
N GLN A 179 -21.16 11.03 1.25
CA GLN A 179 -20.14 11.97 0.84
C GLN A 179 -20.01 13.12 1.85
N ARG A 180 -18.76 13.43 2.22
CA ARG A 180 -18.37 14.58 3.03
C ARG A 180 -17.32 15.38 2.27
N GLY A 181 -17.74 16.48 1.65
CA GLY A 181 -16.86 17.26 0.76
C GLY A 181 -16.35 16.39 -0.40
N LYS A 182 -15.03 16.26 -0.53
CA LYS A 182 -14.39 15.37 -1.52
C LYS A 182 -14.40 13.89 -1.11
N VAL A 183 -14.48 13.58 0.19
CA VAL A 183 -14.36 12.20 0.68
C VAL A 183 -15.70 11.48 0.56
N MET A 184 -15.72 10.42 -0.23
CA MET A 184 -16.84 9.52 -0.42
C MET A 184 -16.54 8.15 0.20
N VAL A 185 -17.54 7.56 0.84
CA VAL A 185 -17.55 6.15 1.24
C VAL A 185 -18.70 5.43 0.56
N LEU A 186 -18.41 4.29 -0.05
CA LEU A 186 -19.37 3.46 -0.77
C LEU A 186 -19.44 2.08 -0.13
N ARG A 187 -20.66 1.59 0.07
CA ARG A 187 -20.98 0.22 0.48
C ARG A 187 -21.74 -0.44 -0.65
N GLY A 188 -21.14 -1.42 -1.31
CA GLY A 188 -21.68 -2.02 -2.53
C GLY A 188 -21.72 -3.53 -2.48
N LYS A 189 -22.65 -4.10 -3.24
CA LYS A 189 -22.77 -5.53 -3.50
C LYS A 189 -23.18 -5.74 -4.96
N TRP A 190 -22.32 -6.32 -5.80
CA TRP A 190 -22.56 -6.40 -7.26
C TRP A 190 -22.35 -7.78 -7.90
N LYS A 191 -21.55 -8.67 -7.30
CA LYS A 191 -21.23 -9.99 -7.86
C LYS A 191 -21.55 -11.15 -6.91
N ASP A 192 -21.25 -11.00 -5.62
CA ASP A 192 -21.33 -12.07 -4.62
C ASP A 192 -22.27 -11.73 -3.45
N LYS A 193 -22.38 -12.66 -2.47
CA LYS A 193 -23.00 -12.41 -1.17
C LYS A 193 -22.24 -11.38 -0.31
N LYS A 194 -20.96 -11.11 -0.60
CA LYS A 194 -20.11 -10.25 0.22
C LYS A 194 -20.28 -8.78 -0.14
N ILE A 195 -20.42 -7.95 0.89
CA ILE A 195 -20.43 -6.50 0.79
C ILE A 195 -18.98 -6.03 0.75
N VAL A 196 -18.68 -5.07 -0.13
CA VAL A 196 -17.38 -4.39 -0.17
C VAL A 196 -17.61 -2.92 0.16
N ASN A 197 -16.73 -2.39 0.99
CA ASN A 197 -16.73 -0.99 1.34
C ASN A 197 -15.50 -0.34 0.72
N MET A 198 -15.70 0.81 0.08
CA MET A 198 -14.67 1.59 -0.58
C MET A 198 -14.65 3.00 -0.02
N ARG A 199 -13.47 3.61 0.04
CA ARG A 199 -13.31 5.05 0.25
C ARG A 199 -12.61 5.61 -0.97
N SER A 200 -13.01 6.80 -1.38
CA SER A 200 -12.41 7.53 -2.49
C SER A 200 -12.59 9.02 -2.28
N ILE A 201 -11.66 9.83 -2.79
CA ILE A 201 -11.75 11.29 -2.69
C ILE A 201 -12.11 11.99 -4.01
N PHE A 202 -12.27 11.24 -5.10
CA PHE A 202 -12.56 11.80 -6.42
C PHE A 202 -13.64 11.03 -7.19
N HIS A 203 -13.88 9.76 -6.86
CA HIS A 203 -14.87 8.97 -7.56
C HIS A 203 -16.29 9.42 -7.21
N ALA A 204 -17.15 9.53 -8.23
CA ALA A 204 -18.59 9.67 -8.06
C ALA A 204 -19.27 8.29 -7.89
N THR A 205 -20.57 8.30 -7.55
CA THR A 205 -21.43 7.10 -7.45
C THR A 205 -21.83 6.55 -8.83
N SER A 206 -20.92 6.58 -9.81
CA SER A 206 -21.12 6.04 -11.15
C SER A 206 -20.82 4.55 -11.20
N SER A 207 -21.47 3.84 -12.13
CA SER A 207 -21.25 2.42 -12.39
C SER A 207 -20.80 2.20 -13.83
N VAL A 208 -20.09 1.10 -14.07
CA VAL A 208 -19.65 0.64 -15.38
C VAL A 208 -20.24 -0.74 -15.68
N SER A 209 -20.62 -0.98 -16.93
CA SER A 209 -21.06 -2.32 -17.36
C SER A 209 -19.83 -3.23 -17.45
N VAL A 210 -19.90 -4.37 -16.77
CA VAL A 210 -18.85 -5.39 -16.78
C VAL A 210 -19.47 -6.74 -17.11
N HIS A 211 -18.85 -7.45 -18.03
CA HIS A 211 -19.23 -8.80 -18.39
C HIS A 211 -18.73 -9.79 -17.33
N SER A 212 -19.65 -10.52 -16.70
CA SER A 212 -19.31 -11.60 -15.76
C SER A 212 -19.53 -12.94 -16.44
N GLY A 213 -18.44 -13.56 -16.91
CA GLY A 213 -18.50 -14.82 -17.67
C GLY A 213 -18.98 -14.59 -19.12
N THR A 214 -19.62 -15.61 -19.71
CA THR A 214 -19.93 -15.63 -21.16
C THR A 214 -21.20 -14.88 -21.57
N THR A 215 -22.10 -14.49 -20.66
CA THR A 215 -23.43 -13.99 -21.06
C THR A 215 -24.10 -12.93 -20.18
N LYS A 216 -23.59 -12.59 -18.99
CA LYS A 216 -24.30 -11.66 -18.08
C LYS A 216 -23.54 -10.34 -17.89
N GLU A 217 -24.14 -9.26 -18.38
CA GLU A 217 -23.73 -7.90 -18.02
C GLU A 217 -24.17 -7.58 -16.59
N THR A 218 -23.25 -6.98 -15.82
CA THR A 218 -23.49 -6.55 -14.45
C THR A 218 -22.96 -5.13 -14.27
N LEU A 219 -23.72 -4.30 -13.56
CA LEU A 219 -23.28 -2.95 -13.21
C LEU A 219 -22.36 -3.03 -11.99
N LYS A 220 -21.09 -2.64 -12.19
CA LYS A 220 -20.10 -2.57 -11.13
C LYS A 220 -19.83 -1.11 -10.78
N PRO A 221 -19.79 -0.73 -9.49
CA PRO A 221 -19.39 0.62 -9.12
C PRO A 221 -18.00 0.96 -9.66
N LYS A 222 -17.84 2.13 -10.28
CA LYS A 222 -16.61 2.54 -10.96
C LYS A 222 -15.38 2.50 -10.04
N VAL A 223 -15.51 2.96 -8.80
CA VAL A 223 -14.43 2.89 -7.80
C VAL A 223 -13.88 1.47 -7.56
N ILE A 224 -14.74 0.46 -7.69
CA ILE A 224 -14.35 -0.95 -7.51
C ILE A 224 -13.79 -1.50 -8.82
N TYR A 225 -14.29 -1.02 -9.96
CA TYR A 225 -13.67 -1.30 -11.25
C TYR A 225 -12.22 -0.80 -11.24
N ASP A 226 -12.00 0.49 -11.00
CA ASP A 226 -10.68 1.13 -10.99
C ASP A 226 -9.74 0.51 -9.95
N TYR A 227 -10.23 0.19 -8.74
CA TYR A 227 -9.43 -0.48 -7.70
C TYR A 227 -8.86 -1.83 -8.14
N ASN A 228 -9.64 -2.62 -8.88
CA ASN A 228 -9.18 -3.92 -9.35
C ASN A 228 -8.05 -3.82 -10.37
N PHE A 229 -7.90 -2.69 -11.06
CA PHE A 229 -6.80 -2.50 -12.02
C PHE A 229 -5.54 -1.98 -11.33
N THR A 230 -5.69 -1.14 -10.29
CA THR A 230 -4.55 -0.42 -9.73
C THR A 230 -3.94 -1.06 -8.49
N MET A 231 -4.71 -1.82 -7.69
CA MET A 231 -4.19 -2.43 -6.47
C MET A 231 -3.08 -3.46 -6.73
N SER A 232 -3.07 -4.09 -7.91
CA SER A 232 -2.19 -5.24 -8.22
C SER A 232 -0.72 -4.90 -8.53
N GLY A 233 -0.29 -3.63 -8.48
CA GLY A 233 1.10 -3.27 -8.84
C GLY A 233 2.16 -3.96 -7.98
N VAL A 234 1.95 -4.05 -6.66
CA VAL A 234 2.86 -4.78 -5.74
C VAL A 234 2.84 -6.28 -6.01
N ASP A 235 1.65 -6.88 -6.14
CA ASP A 235 1.52 -8.31 -6.43
C ASP A 235 2.15 -8.68 -7.78
N ARG A 236 2.07 -7.79 -8.78
CA ARG A 236 2.74 -7.94 -10.08
C ARG A 236 4.25 -7.94 -9.92
N CYS A 237 4.80 -7.00 -9.14
CA CYS A 237 6.22 -6.97 -8.81
C CYS A 237 6.67 -8.29 -8.14
N ASP A 238 5.94 -8.76 -7.14
CA ASP A 238 6.20 -10.03 -6.45
C ASP A 238 6.14 -11.23 -7.41
N GLN A 239 5.18 -11.24 -8.34
CA GLN A 239 5.03 -12.27 -9.36
C GLN A 239 6.23 -12.31 -10.31
N GLU A 240 6.63 -11.17 -10.87
CA GLU A 240 7.78 -11.05 -11.78
C GLU A 240 9.08 -11.51 -11.08
N MET A 241 9.32 -11.07 -9.84
CA MET A 241 10.47 -11.52 -9.05
C MET A 241 10.45 -13.04 -8.78
N SER A 242 9.26 -13.65 -8.68
CA SER A 242 9.13 -15.07 -8.41
C SER A 242 9.53 -15.96 -9.59
N TYR A 243 9.46 -15.45 -10.82
CA TYR A 243 9.88 -16.17 -12.02
C TYR A 243 11.41 -16.22 -12.19
N TYR A 244 12.13 -15.25 -11.60
CA TYR A 244 13.59 -15.13 -11.72
C TYR A 244 14.28 -15.13 -10.33
N PRO A 245 14.24 -16.24 -9.57
CA PRO A 245 14.75 -16.27 -8.20
C PRO A 245 16.28 -16.19 -8.14
N SER A 246 16.79 -15.08 -7.62
CA SER A 246 18.22 -14.89 -7.32
C SER A 246 18.60 -15.28 -5.88
N THR A 247 17.62 -15.58 -5.03
CA THR A 247 17.84 -15.94 -3.61
C THR A 247 18.71 -17.20 -3.47
N ARG A 248 19.61 -17.20 -2.48
CA ARG A 248 20.48 -18.34 -2.14
C ARG A 248 20.36 -18.67 -0.65
N LYS A 249 20.68 -19.91 -0.27
CA LYS A 249 20.79 -20.34 1.13
C LYS A 249 22.14 -19.98 1.72
#